data_AF-A0A1J1I6L2-F1
#
_entry.id   AF-A0A1J1I6L2-F1
#
_cell.length_a   1.000
_cell.length_b   1.000
_cell.length_c   1.000
_cell.angle_alpha   90.00
_cell.angle_beta   90.00
_cell.angle_gamma   90.00
#
_symmetry.space_group_name_H-M   'P 1'
#
loop_
_entity.id
_entity.type
_entity.pdbx_description
1 polymer ?
#
loop_
_entity_poly.entity_id
_entity_poly.type
_entity_poly.pdbx_seq_one_letter_code
_entity_poly.pdbx_strand_id
1 'polypeptide(L)'
;MNSVIVPEVEYPGFNFSNCRRNENLFNDGFKPPKATKTGTTIVGIIFKDGVVLGADTRATSGNIVADKNCEKIHFLAKNMYCCGAGTAADTEMTTQMIASQLELHRLSTNRVVPVPCAARLLKQYLFRYQGYVSAALVLGGVDSQGPHIYSIHPHGSTDRVPYATMGSGSLAAMSVFESQWKPDMTEEEAMKLVRDGIAAGIFNDLGSGSNVDLCIIKKNSCNYLRNYELSNQKGERKIDYTYKRGTTGVLSVKKIPFEVVEESVASSSGVLKYFRNENLINDGFKPPKETKTGTTIVGLIFKDGVVLGTDTRATSGGIVMEKECQKLYYIQDNIFGCGAGTAADMQMTLKYVSANMTLQRLNTNRKFVPVAAAVTFAKRFLFRANGRFKCWLIFGGVDNDGPHIWSCENRGSSSSVPYSALGSGQLPAMSVLESRWRPDLSEEEGIEMIRDAVRAGIFNDLGSGSMVDICVIKKNYHKFIRKYDLPIKKEIRSNDYTPQRGTTGILSTKTFAIDIVDEKVIEKEDMEVD
;
A
#
# COMPACT_ATOMS: atom_id res chain seq x y z
N MET A 1 39.77 14.35 24.53
CA MET A 1 38.72 13.35 24.82
C MET A 1 37.49 14.10 25.28
N ASN A 2 36.51 14.28 24.41
CA ASN A 2 35.15 14.72 24.77
C ASN A 2 34.21 13.60 24.32
N SER A 3 33.42 13.08 25.27
CA SER A 3 32.54 11.93 25.13
C SER A 3 31.35 12.25 24.21
N VAL A 4 31.28 11.55 23.07
CA VAL A 4 30.19 11.61 22.08
C VAL A 4 29.01 10.74 22.56
N ILE A 5 28.33 11.14 23.63
CA ILE A 5 27.15 10.42 24.17
C ILE A 5 25.87 11.26 24.05
N VAL A 6 25.95 12.50 23.60
CA VAL A 6 24.77 13.34 23.37
C VAL A 6 24.53 13.42 21.86
N PRO A 7 23.35 13.05 21.32
CA PRO A 7 23.01 13.40 19.96
C PRO A 7 23.08 14.93 19.86
N GLU A 8 23.83 15.46 18.89
CA GLU A 8 23.87 16.90 18.65
C GLU A 8 22.44 17.43 18.58
N VAL A 9 22.08 18.25 19.57
CA VAL A 9 20.80 18.94 19.56
C VAL A 9 20.86 19.86 18.35
N GLU A 10 20.00 19.63 17.35
CA GLU A 10 19.91 20.53 16.20
C GLU A 10 19.71 21.96 16.69
N TYR A 11 20.60 22.86 16.27
CA TYR A 11 20.49 24.27 16.62
C TYR A 11 19.11 24.80 16.19
N PRO A 12 18.43 25.60 17.03
CA PRO A 12 17.20 26.26 16.63
C PRO A 12 17.50 27.22 15.47
N GLY A 13 17.00 26.91 14.28
CA GLY A 13 17.24 27.66 13.05
C GLY A 13 16.81 26.87 11.81
N PHE A 14 16.85 27.52 10.64
CA PHE A 14 16.60 26.83 9.37
C PHE A 14 17.79 25.93 9.02
N ASN A 15 17.59 24.60 9.04
CA ASN A 15 18.60 23.62 8.64
C ASN A 15 18.55 23.37 7.13
N PHE A 16 19.55 23.87 6.39
CA PHE A 16 19.68 23.72 4.94
C PHE A 16 20.64 22.60 4.51
N SER A 17 21.07 21.73 5.42
CA SER A 17 22.01 20.62 5.11
C SER A 17 21.49 19.73 3.97
N ASN A 18 20.18 19.46 3.96
CA ASN A 18 19.52 18.70 2.90
C ASN A 18 19.48 19.45 1.56
N CYS A 19 19.33 20.78 1.58
CA CYS A 19 19.37 21.60 0.37
C CYS A 19 20.77 21.56 -0.26
N ARG A 20 21.81 21.77 0.56
CA ARG A 20 23.22 21.72 0.12
C ARG A 20 23.60 20.33 -0.39
N ARG A 21 23.14 19.26 0.28
CA ARG A 21 23.33 17.88 -0.18
C ARG A 21 22.66 17.65 -1.54
N ASN A 22 21.41 18.10 -1.71
CA ASN A 22 20.67 17.94 -2.96
C ASN A 22 21.31 18.73 -4.11
N GLU A 23 21.84 19.93 -3.83
CA GLU A 23 22.57 20.75 -4.79
C GLU A 23 23.87 20.07 -5.24
N ASN A 24 24.65 19.52 -4.31
CA ASN A 24 25.84 18.73 -4.63
C ASN A 24 25.50 17.52 -5.51
N LEU A 25 24.45 16.77 -5.15
CA LEU A 25 23.98 15.63 -5.96
C LEU A 25 23.57 16.07 -7.37
N PHE A 26 22.91 17.21 -7.51
CA PHE A 26 22.53 17.77 -8.80
C PHE A 26 23.75 18.10 -9.66
N ASN A 27 24.77 18.74 -9.05
CA ASN A 27 26.04 19.05 -9.70
C ASN A 27 26.82 17.79 -10.09
N ASP A 28 26.70 16.71 -9.32
CA ASP A 28 27.28 15.38 -9.61
C ASP A 28 26.50 14.61 -10.70
N GLY A 29 25.50 15.25 -11.34
CA GLY A 29 24.71 14.68 -12.43
C GLY A 29 23.50 13.85 -11.99
N PHE A 30 23.16 13.84 -10.70
CA PHE A 30 21.96 13.18 -10.20
C PHE A 30 20.70 13.95 -10.62
N LYS A 31 19.86 13.33 -11.44
CA LYS A 31 18.59 13.92 -11.83
C LYS A 31 17.57 13.72 -10.70
N PRO A 32 16.98 14.80 -10.14
CA PRO A 32 15.95 14.65 -9.13
C PRO A 32 14.77 13.86 -9.69
N PRO A 33 14.17 12.95 -8.91
CA PRO A 33 13.00 12.21 -9.35
C PRO A 33 11.89 13.22 -9.69
N LYS A 34 11.34 13.12 -10.91
CA LYS A 34 10.21 13.95 -11.31
C LYS A 34 8.97 13.48 -10.55
N ALA A 35 8.18 14.42 -10.03
CA ALA A 35 6.88 14.11 -9.47
C ALA A 35 5.99 13.50 -10.57
N THR A 36 5.46 12.30 -10.33
CA THR A 36 4.49 11.68 -11.23
C THR A 36 3.20 12.48 -11.12
N LYS A 37 2.83 13.20 -12.18
CA LYS A 37 1.54 13.87 -12.26
C LYS A 37 0.46 12.79 -12.37
N THR A 38 -0.42 12.71 -11.38
CA THR A 38 -1.66 11.95 -11.52
C THR A 38 -2.73 12.90 -12.04
N GLY A 39 -3.50 12.43 -13.01
CA GLY A 39 -4.65 13.16 -13.52
C GLY A 39 -5.76 13.23 -12.49
N THR A 40 -6.35 14.40 -12.27
CA THR A 40 -7.35 14.64 -11.21
C THR A 40 -8.09 15.95 -11.44
N THR A 41 -9.39 15.98 -11.13
CA THR A 41 -10.17 17.21 -10.98
C THR A 41 -10.79 17.24 -9.58
N ILE A 42 -10.48 18.26 -8.80
CA ILE A 42 -11.12 18.52 -7.50
C ILE A 42 -11.66 19.94 -7.46
N VAL A 43 -12.81 20.13 -6.82
CA VAL A 43 -13.47 21.42 -6.70
C VAL A 43 -14.11 21.60 -5.33
N GLY A 44 -14.41 22.84 -4.97
CA GLY A 44 -15.17 23.16 -3.77
C GLY A 44 -15.88 24.50 -3.91
N ILE A 45 -17.04 24.64 -3.26
CA ILE A 45 -17.89 25.83 -3.29
C ILE A 45 -18.53 26.10 -1.93
N ILE A 46 -18.68 27.37 -1.58
CA ILE A 46 -19.52 27.86 -0.50
C ILE A 46 -20.94 28.09 -1.02
N PHE A 47 -21.93 27.51 -0.36
CA PHE A 47 -23.35 27.77 -0.59
C PHE A 47 -23.99 28.33 0.70
N LYS A 48 -25.27 28.71 0.63
CA LYS A 48 -25.95 29.44 1.72
C LYS A 48 -25.79 28.82 3.11
N ASP A 49 -25.91 27.49 3.21
CA ASP A 49 -25.93 26.78 4.50
C ASP A 49 -24.67 25.96 4.79
N GLY A 50 -23.64 26.03 3.94
CA GLY A 50 -22.45 25.20 4.10
C GLY A 50 -21.47 25.23 2.93
N VAL A 51 -20.74 24.12 2.76
CA VAL A 51 -19.83 23.90 1.63
C VAL A 51 -20.09 22.57 0.94
N VAL A 52 -19.85 22.52 -0.37
CA VAL A 52 -19.82 21.28 -1.15
C VAL A 52 -18.42 21.10 -1.73
N LEU A 53 -17.85 19.93 -1.53
CA LEU A 53 -16.61 19.50 -2.15
C LEU A 53 -16.91 18.42 -3.19
N GLY A 54 -16.16 18.39 -4.28
CA GLY A 54 -16.29 17.37 -5.31
C GLY A 54 -14.95 16.91 -5.87
N ALA A 55 -14.92 15.66 -6.32
CA ALA A 55 -13.75 15.05 -6.93
C ALA A 55 -14.16 13.95 -7.92
N ASP A 56 -13.32 13.71 -8.93
CA ASP A 56 -13.41 12.49 -9.73
C ASP A 56 -12.71 11.31 -9.03
N THR A 57 -12.92 10.08 -9.51
CA THR A 57 -12.43 8.86 -8.83
C THR A 57 -11.33 8.12 -9.59
N ARG A 58 -10.86 8.63 -10.74
CA ARG A 58 -9.72 8.06 -11.47
C ARG A 58 -8.38 8.43 -10.84
N ALA A 59 -7.46 7.46 -10.73
CA ALA A 59 -6.05 7.71 -10.47
C ALA A 59 -5.20 7.12 -11.59
N THR A 60 -4.26 7.91 -12.12
CA THR A 60 -3.38 7.49 -13.22
C THR A 60 -1.93 7.32 -12.74
N SER A 61 -1.22 6.37 -13.34
CA SER A 61 0.24 6.22 -13.25
C SER A 61 0.81 6.45 -14.64
N GLY A 62 1.25 7.69 -14.90
CA GLY A 62 1.55 8.14 -16.26
C GLY A 62 0.30 8.09 -17.14
N ASN A 63 0.38 7.35 -18.26
CA ASN A 63 -0.70 7.25 -19.24
C ASN A 63 -1.66 6.09 -18.96
N ILE A 64 -1.49 5.37 -17.86
CA ILE A 64 -2.31 4.19 -17.51
C ILE A 64 -3.21 4.55 -16.33
N VAL A 65 -4.49 4.18 -16.41
CA VAL A 65 -5.41 4.24 -15.27
C VAL A 65 -5.03 3.13 -14.29
N ALA A 66 -4.48 3.53 -13.13
CA ALA A 66 -4.05 2.62 -12.07
C ALA A 66 -5.23 2.19 -11.19
N ASP A 67 -6.14 3.13 -10.89
CA ASP A 67 -7.36 2.88 -10.13
C ASP A 67 -8.52 3.67 -10.75
N LYS A 68 -9.68 3.04 -10.89
CA LYS A 68 -10.90 3.66 -11.41
C LYS A 68 -11.77 4.23 -10.30
N ASN A 69 -11.55 3.84 -9.04
CA ASN A 69 -12.40 4.16 -7.90
C ASN A 69 -11.56 4.60 -6.68
N CYS A 70 -10.62 5.52 -6.88
CA CYS A 70 -9.75 6.10 -5.86
C CYS A 70 -10.47 7.21 -5.07
N GLU A 71 -10.22 7.30 -3.77
CA GLU A 71 -10.76 8.32 -2.87
C GLU A 71 -9.85 9.56 -2.81
N LYS A 72 -10.42 10.72 -3.15
CA LYS A 72 -9.69 12.00 -3.15
C LYS A 72 -10.20 13.01 -2.14
N ILE A 73 -11.36 12.75 -1.52
CA ILE A 73 -11.96 13.61 -0.50
C ILE A 73 -11.62 13.02 0.87
N HIS A 74 -10.62 13.59 1.55
CA HIS A 74 -10.09 13.06 2.79
C HIS A 74 -10.77 13.69 4.01
N PHE A 75 -11.13 12.85 4.99
CA PHE A 75 -11.62 13.30 6.29
C PHE A 75 -10.49 13.98 7.09
N LEU A 76 -10.77 15.17 7.64
CA LEU A 76 -9.87 15.85 8.57
C LEU A 76 -10.46 15.96 9.98
N ALA A 77 -11.69 16.46 10.09
CA ALA A 77 -12.45 16.53 11.33
C ALA A 77 -13.95 16.45 11.03
N LYS A 78 -14.79 16.29 12.06
CA LYS A 78 -16.25 16.17 11.88
C LYS A 78 -16.90 17.31 11.10
N ASN A 79 -16.28 18.49 11.09
CA ASN A 79 -16.77 19.72 10.47
C ASN A 79 -15.96 20.16 9.22
N MET A 80 -14.98 19.39 8.76
CA MET A 80 -14.17 19.76 7.60
C MET A 80 -13.56 18.55 6.87
N TYR A 81 -13.48 18.64 5.55
CA TYR A 81 -12.83 17.67 4.66
C TYR A 81 -11.85 18.40 3.74
N CYS A 82 -10.96 17.63 3.11
CA CYS A 82 -9.96 18.16 2.22
C CYS A 82 -9.82 17.29 0.98
N CYS A 83 -10.03 17.89 -0.20
CA CYS A 83 -9.75 17.23 -1.47
C CYS A 83 -8.25 17.29 -1.78
N GLY A 84 -7.68 16.19 -2.26
CA GLY A 84 -6.28 16.07 -2.66
C GLY A 84 -6.10 15.96 -4.18
N ALA A 85 -5.16 16.74 -4.71
CA ALA A 85 -4.64 16.63 -6.07
C ALA A 85 -3.10 16.72 -6.06
N GLY A 86 -2.45 16.25 -7.14
CA GLY A 86 -1.00 16.16 -7.21
C GLY A 86 -0.52 14.74 -6.93
N THR A 87 0.55 14.56 -6.16
CA THR A 87 1.02 13.20 -5.83
C THR A 87 0.10 12.57 -4.78
N ALA A 88 -0.61 11.48 -5.15
CA ALA A 88 -1.60 10.82 -4.29
C ALA A 88 -1.06 10.46 -2.88
N ALA A 89 0.17 9.94 -2.80
CA ALA A 89 0.80 9.62 -1.51
C ALA A 89 1.05 10.88 -0.65
N ASP A 90 1.45 11.99 -1.28
CA ASP A 90 1.73 13.25 -0.58
C ASP A 90 0.44 13.83 -0.01
N THR A 91 -0.67 13.78 -0.76
CA THR A 91 -1.98 14.27 -0.29
C THR A 91 -2.53 13.41 0.83
N GLU A 92 -2.49 12.07 0.70
CA GLU A 92 -3.01 11.15 1.72
C GLU A 92 -2.25 11.33 3.05
N MET A 93 -0.92 11.33 3.01
CA MET A 93 -0.13 11.36 4.22
C MET A 93 -0.13 12.74 4.87
N THR A 94 -0.16 13.81 4.06
CA THR A 94 -0.30 15.18 4.57
C THR A 94 -1.65 15.36 5.27
N THR A 95 -2.76 14.95 4.63
CA THR A 95 -4.10 15.10 5.23
C THR A 95 -4.26 14.25 6.49
N GLN A 96 -3.76 13.01 6.52
CA GLN A 96 -3.82 12.16 7.72
C GLN A 96 -2.99 12.70 8.89
N MET A 97 -1.79 13.22 8.62
CA MET A 97 -0.98 13.84 9.66
C MET A 97 -1.71 15.03 10.29
N ILE A 98 -2.33 15.87 9.44
CA ILE A 98 -3.06 17.06 9.89
C ILE A 98 -4.33 16.65 10.63
N ALA A 99 -5.09 15.67 10.14
CA ALA A 99 -6.26 15.12 10.82
C ALA A 99 -5.90 14.65 12.25
N SER A 100 -4.78 13.95 12.40
CA SER A 100 -4.29 13.52 13.72
C SER A 100 -3.95 14.70 14.64
N GLN A 101 -3.33 15.76 14.11
CA GLN A 101 -3.01 16.96 14.90
C GLN A 101 -4.27 17.74 15.29
N LEU A 102 -5.24 17.82 14.38
CA LEU A 102 -6.55 18.45 14.64
C LEU A 102 -7.31 17.69 15.72
N GLU A 103 -7.30 16.35 15.68
CA GLU A 103 -7.96 15.54 16.71
C GLU A 103 -7.29 15.70 18.08
N LEU A 104 -5.95 15.73 18.15
CA LEU A 104 -5.24 16.05 19.39
C LEU A 104 -5.59 17.45 19.90
N HIS A 105 -5.67 18.44 19.02
CA HIS A 105 -6.07 19.80 19.37
C HIS A 105 -7.52 19.85 19.88
N ARG A 106 -8.43 19.12 19.23
CA ARG A 106 -9.84 18.98 19.63
C ARG A 106 -9.97 18.35 21.01
N LEU A 107 -9.24 17.27 21.28
CA LEU A 107 -9.24 16.57 22.56
C LEU A 107 -8.65 17.44 23.69
N SER A 108 -7.59 18.20 23.39
CA SER A 108 -6.97 19.10 24.37
C SER A 108 -7.85 20.33 24.70
N THR A 109 -8.49 20.92 23.70
CA THR A 109 -9.32 22.12 23.88
C THR A 109 -10.77 21.81 24.23
N ASN A 110 -11.20 20.58 23.99
CA ASN A 110 -12.58 20.12 24.04
C ASN A 110 -13.56 21.02 23.24
N ARG A 111 -13.09 21.59 22.12
CA ARG A 111 -13.85 22.50 21.26
C ARG A 111 -13.76 22.04 19.80
N VAL A 112 -14.75 22.43 18.99
CA VAL A 112 -14.71 22.23 17.54
C VAL A 112 -13.54 23.04 16.97
N VAL A 113 -12.73 22.40 16.13
CA VAL A 113 -11.54 23.03 15.56
C VAL A 113 -11.94 23.98 14.43
N PRO A 114 -11.49 25.24 14.42
CA PRO A 114 -11.76 26.18 13.33
C PRO A 114 -11.09 25.74 12.02
N VAL A 115 -11.73 25.98 10.87
CA VAL A 115 -11.17 25.63 9.55
C VAL A 115 -9.84 26.36 9.27
N PRO A 116 -9.67 27.65 9.65
CA PRO A 116 -8.38 28.34 9.49
C PRO A 116 -7.22 27.70 10.25
N CYS A 117 -7.49 26.91 11.31
CA CYS A 117 -6.45 26.15 12.02
C CYS A 117 -5.85 25.08 11.10
N ALA A 118 -6.68 24.30 10.44
CA ALA A 118 -6.25 23.28 9.47
C ALA A 118 -5.50 23.91 8.29
N ALA A 119 -6.03 25.00 7.73
CA ALA A 119 -5.36 25.74 6.64
C ALA A 119 -3.96 26.21 7.05
N ARG A 120 -3.80 26.69 8.30
CA ARG A 120 -2.52 27.16 8.81
C ARG A 120 -1.51 26.03 9.02
N LEU A 121 -1.94 24.89 9.56
CA LEU A 121 -1.07 23.72 9.72
C LEU A 121 -0.60 23.19 8.36
N LEU A 122 -1.52 23.10 7.39
CA LEU A 122 -1.23 22.67 6.03
C LEU A 122 -0.21 23.58 5.34
N LYS A 123 -0.45 24.90 5.32
CA LYS A 123 0.46 25.84 4.63
C LYS A 123 1.86 25.89 5.28
N GLN A 124 1.94 25.82 6.61
CA GLN A 124 3.23 25.80 7.32
C GLN A 124 4.01 24.51 7.03
N TYR A 125 3.32 23.38 6.96
CA TYR A 125 3.93 22.11 6.59
C TYR A 125 4.43 22.14 5.14
N LEU A 126 3.58 22.50 4.18
CA LEU A 126 3.95 22.53 2.76
C LEU A 126 5.08 23.53 2.48
N PHE A 127 5.03 24.72 3.08
CA PHE A 127 6.12 25.71 2.97
C PHE A 127 7.43 25.19 3.57
N ARG A 128 7.41 24.43 4.67
CA ARG A 128 8.62 23.82 5.24
C ARG A 128 9.36 22.94 4.23
N TYR A 129 8.61 22.27 3.36
CA TYR A 129 9.15 21.43 2.30
C TYR A 129 9.33 22.18 0.97
N GLN A 130 9.13 23.50 0.91
CA GLN A 130 9.44 24.35 -0.26
C GLN A 130 8.94 23.77 -1.60
N GLY A 131 7.75 23.14 -1.60
CA GLY A 131 7.15 22.52 -2.79
C GLY A 131 7.63 21.11 -3.17
N TYR A 132 8.54 20.50 -2.40
CA TYR A 132 8.94 19.10 -2.60
C TYR A 132 7.81 18.10 -2.30
N VAL A 133 6.91 18.46 -1.38
CA VAL A 133 5.66 17.72 -1.14
C VAL A 133 4.62 18.26 -2.12
N SER A 134 4.24 17.44 -3.10
CA SER A 134 3.37 17.85 -4.20
C SER A 134 1.90 17.61 -3.87
N ALA A 135 1.41 18.28 -2.82
CA ALA A 135 0.01 18.24 -2.41
C ALA A 135 -0.69 19.56 -2.74
N ALA A 136 -1.56 19.53 -3.74
CA ALA A 136 -2.51 20.58 -4.04
C ALA A 136 -3.83 20.24 -3.36
N LEU A 137 -4.35 21.15 -2.53
CA LEU A 137 -5.45 20.83 -1.63
C LEU A 137 -6.60 21.84 -1.77
N VAL A 138 -7.83 21.35 -1.75
CA VAL A 138 -9.03 22.17 -1.54
C VAL A 138 -9.62 21.79 -0.20
N LEU A 139 -9.47 22.67 0.79
CA LEU A 139 -9.96 22.49 2.15
C LEU A 139 -11.32 23.17 2.29
N GLY A 140 -12.33 22.40 2.67
CA GLY A 140 -13.69 22.90 2.93
C GLY A 140 -14.19 22.50 4.30
N GLY A 141 -14.85 23.42 5.00
CA GLY A 141 -15.49 23.11 6.26
C GLY A 141 -16.39 24.23 6.75
N VAL A 142 -17.13 23.94 7.83
CA VAL A 142 -17.99 24.89 8.52
C VAL A 142 -17.54 24.99 9.97
N ASP A 143 -17.32 26.21 10.46
CA ASP A 143 -17.01 26.47 11.87
C ASP A 143 -17.95 27.51 12.47
N SER A 144 -17.64 27.99 13.68
CA SER A 144 -18.45 28.99 14.37
C SER A 144 -18.56 30.33 13.61
N GLN A 145 -17.63 30.63 12.69
CA GLN A 145 -17.63 31.83 11.86
C GLN A 145 -18.33 31.60 10.51
N GLY A 146 -18.80 30.39 10.23
CA GLY A 146 -19.51 30.04 9.00
C GLY A 146 -18.72 29.10 8.07
N PRO A 147 -19.13 29.01 6.80
CA PRO A 147 -18.47 28.17 5.80
C PRO A 147 -17.16 28.79 5.29
N HIS A 148 -16.17 27.94 5.01
CA HIS A 148 -14.88 28.36 4.45
C HIS A 148 -14.43 27.38 3.38
N ILE A 149 -13.91 27.91 2.28
CA ILE A 149 -13.16 27.19 1.25
C ILE A 149 -11.78 27.82 1.14
N TYR A 150 -10.75 26.98 1.16
CA TYR A 150 -9.36 27.35 0.95
C TYR A 150 -8.75 26.54 -0.19
N SER A 151 -8.08 27.21 -1.13
CA SER A 151 -7.12 26.57 -2.04
C SER A 151 -5.73 26.66 -1.42
N ILE A 152 -5.04 25.53 -1.31
CA ILE A 152 -3.68 25.46 -0.76
C ILE A 152 -2.79 24.82 -1.81
N HIS A 153 -1.83 25.60 -2.32
CA HIS A 153 -0.90 25.14 -3.34
C HIS A 153 0.30 24.40 -2.72
N PRO A 154 0.99 23.51 -3.46
CA PRO A 154 2.11 22.71 -2.94
C PRO A 154 3.26 23.50 -2.30
N HIS A 155 3.46 24.76 -2.71
CA HIS A 155 4.49 25.65 -2.17
C HIS A 155 4.05 26.40 -0.90
N GLY A 156 2.82 26.18 -0.42
CA GLY A 156 2.29 26.78 0.79
C GLY A 156 1.52 28.10 0.58
N SER A 157 1.36 28.59 -0.65
CA SER A 157 0.40 29.67 -0.92
C SER A 157 -1.01 29.22 -0.58
N THR A 158 -1.83 30.11 -0.05
CA THR A 158 -3.18 29.80 0.41
C THR A 158 -4.12 30.97 0.13
N ASP A 159 -5.22 30.70 -0.54
CA ASP A 159 -6.27 31.67 -0.82
C ASP A 159 -7.59 31.23 -0.20
N ARG A 160 -8.36 32.20 0.33
CA ARG A 160 -9.73 31.99 0.80
C ARG A 160 -10.66 32.51 -0.27
N VAL A 161 -11.48 31.64 -0.84
CA VAL A 161 -12.27 31.92 -2.05
C VAL A 161 -13.68 31.34 -1.92
N PRO A 162 -14.69 31.91 -2.62
CA PRO A 162 -16.04 31.36 -2.63
C PRO A 162 -16.13 29.99 -3.32
N TYR A 163 -15.25 29.73 -4.28
CA TYR A 163 -15.08 28.44 -4.95
C TYR A 163 -13.62 28.27 -5.36
N ALA A 164 -13.19 27.02 -5.49
CA ALA A 164 -11.84 26.67 -5.91
C ALA A 164 -11.87 25.44 -6.82
N THR A 165 -10.97 25.40 -7.80
CA THR A 165 -10.71 24.20 -8.62
C THR A 165 -9.20 23.92 -8.63
N MET A 166 -8.82 22.65 -8.53
CA MET A 166 -7.41 22.21 -8.54
C MET A 166 -7.27 20.88 -9.29
N GLY A 167 -6.05 20.54 -9.69
CA GLY A 167 -5.74 19.34 -10.48
C GLY A 167 -5.52 19.63 -11.97
N SER A 168 -5.46 18.58 -12.80
CA SER A 168 -5.21 18.68 -14.24
C SER A 168 -6.44 19.17 -15.01
N GLY A 169 -7.65 18.74 -14.64
CA GLY A 169 -8.91 19.21 -15.24
C GLY A 169 -9.48 20.47 -14.59
N SER A 170 -8.69 21.17 -13.76
CA SER A 170 -9.14 22.36 -13.02
C SER A 170 -9.64 23.49 -13.92
N LEU A 171 -9.02 23.67 -15.09
CA LEU A 171 -9.40 24.72 -16.05
C LEU A 171 -10.76 24.45 -16.69
N ALA A 172 -11.07 23.19 -17.01
CA ALA A 172 -12.37 22.78 -17.53
C ALA A 172 -13.46 22.91 -16.46
N ALA A 173 -13.14 22.59 -15.21
CA ALA A 173 -14.05 22.86 -14.11
C ALA A 173 -14.27 24.37 -13.91
N MET A 174 -13.19 25.17 -13.95
CA MET A 174 -13.25 26.61 -13.69
C MET A 174 -14.19 27.34 -14.67
N SER A 175 -14.19 26.97 -15.95
CA SER A 175 -15.11 27.59 -16.92
C SER A 175 -16.59 27.37 -16.59
N VAL A 176 -16.93 26.22 -16.00
CA VAL A 176 -18.30 25.93 -15.51
C VAL A 176 -18.62 26.78 -14.28
N PHE A 177 -17.68 26.88 -13.33
CA PHE A 177 -17.86 27.73 -12.15
C PHE A 177 -18.05 29.20 -12.52
N GLU A 178 -17.17 29.77 -13.36
CA GLU A 178 -17.26 31.18 -13.79
C GLU A 178 -18.56 31.50 -14.53
N SER A 179 -19.16 30.53 -15.23
CA SER A 179 -20.38 30.77 -16.01
C SER A 179 -21.68 30.62 -15.21
N GLN A 180 -21.70 29.78 -14.17
CA GLN A 180 -22.92 29.37 -13.48
C GLN A 180 -22.95 29.71 -11.99
N TRP A 181 -21.82 30.06 -11.39
CA TRP A 181 -21.75 30.40 -9.98
C TRP A 181 -22.52 31.69 -9.68
N LYS A 182 -23.25 31.70 -8.57
CA LYS A 182 -23.91 32.87 -8.01
C LYS A 182 -23.75 32.87 -6.48
N PRO A 183 -23.78 34.03 -5.82
CA PRO A 183 -23.82 34.07 -4.36
C PRO A 183 -25.09 33.40 -3.83
N ASP A 184 -25.01 32.85 -2.61
CA ASP A 184 -26.14 32.29 -1.85
C ASP A 184 -26.95 31.18 -2.56
N MET A 185 -26.28 30.35 -3.37
CA MET A 185 -26.89 29.16 -3.99
C MET A 185 -27.52 28.24 -2.94
N THR A 186 -28.60 27.56 -3.36
CA THR A 186 -29.17 26.46 -2.56
C THR A 186 -28.22 25.25 -2.59
N GLU A 187 -28.42 24.30 -1.68
CA GLU A 187 -27.65 23.06 -1.66
C GLU A 187 -27.75 22.27 -2.96
N GLU A 188 -28.95 22.14 -3.52
CA GLU A 188 -29.18 21.42 -4.78
C GLU A 188 -28.49 22.10 -5.97
N GLU A 189 -28.55 23.43 -6.03
CA GLU A 189 -27.86 24.22 -7.06
C GLU A 189 -26.34 24.06 -6.94
N ALA A 190 -25.80 24.11 -5.71
CA ALA A 190 -24.38 23.95 -5.46
C ALA A 190 -23.89 22.53 -5.78
N MET A 191 -24.66 21.50 -5.40
CA MET A 191 -24.36 20.10 -5.75
C MET A 191 -24.34 19.90 -7.27
N LYS A 192 -25.32 20.46 -7.98
CA LYS A 192 -25.39 20.40 -9.44
C LYS A 192 -24.18 21.08 -10.08
N LEU A 193 -23.82 22.28 -9.61
CA LEU A 193 -22.67 23.03 -10.13
C LEU A 193 -21.34 22.28 -9.91
N VAL A 194 -21.14 21.71 -8.73
CA VAL A 194 -19.97 20.88 -8.42
C VAL A 194 -19.92 19.65 -9.33
N ARG A 195 -21.05 18.95 -9.49
CA ARG A 195 -21.16 17.81 -10.41
C ARG A 195 -20.79 18.23 -11.83
N ASP A 196 -21.39 19.30 -12.35
CA ASP A 196 -21.16 19.79 -13.71
C ASP A 196 -19.69 20.19 -13.93
N GLY A 197 -19.06 20.82 -12.92
CA GLY A 197 -17.64 21.16 -12.94
C GLY A 197 -16.72 19.94 -12.98
N ILE A 198 -17.00 18.91 -12.18
CA ILE A 198 -16.25 17.64 -12.24
C ILE A 198 -16.49 16.92 -13.57
N ALA A 199 -17.73 16.88 -14.06
CA ALA A 199 -18.06 16.26 -15.34
C ALA A 199 -17.31 16.95 -16.51
N ALA A 200 -17.22 18.28 -16.50
CA ALA A 200 -16.42 19.02 -17.46
C ALA A 200 -14.94 18.62 -17.39
N GLY A 201 -14.38 18.43 -16.18
CA GLY A 201 -13.05 17.85 -16.00
C GLY A 201 -12.93 16.44 -16.60
N ILE A 202 -13.88 15.55 -16.31
CA ILE A 202 -13.90 14.16 -16.78
C ILE A 202 -13.90 14.08 -18.33
N PHE A 203 -14.69 14.91 -19.00
CA PHE A 203 -14.83 14.82 -20.46
C PHE A 203 -13.79 15.63 -21.25
N ASN A 204 -13.06 16.55 -20.60
CA ASN A 204 -12.07 17.42 -21.26
C ASN A 204 -10.62 17.19 -20.81
N ASP A 205 -10.38 16.41 -19.75
CA ASP A 205 -9.04 16.05 -19.27
C ASP A 205 -8.82 14.52 -19.28
N LEU A 206 -7.76 14.07 -19.96
CA LEU A 206 -7.39 12.65 -20.05
C LEU A 206 -7.08 12.03 -18.69
N GLY A 207 -6.56 12.87 -17.80
CA GLY A 207 -6.18 12.48 -16.45
C GLY A 207 -7.37 12.21 -15.51
N SER A 208 -8.52 12.82 -15.80
CA SER A 208 -9.71 12.74 -14.96
C SER A 208 -10.69 11.69 -15.50
N GLY A 209 -11.54 11.14 -14.64
CA GLY A 209 -12.59 10.22 -15.11
C GLY A 209 -13.24 9.34 -14.06
N SER A 210 -14.03 8.39 -14.58
CA SER A 210 -14.82 7.41 -13.81
C SER A 210 -16.07 8.03 -13.18
N ASN A 211 -16.13 8.11 -11.86
CA ASN A 211 -17.31 8.53 -11.09
C ASN A 211 -17.07 9.90 -10.47
N VAL A 212 -18.16 10.60 -10.15
CA VAL A 212 -18.17 11.85 -9.40
C VAL A 212 -18.52 11.58 -7.95
N ASP A 213 -17.72 12.13 -7.04
CA ASP A 213 -17.97 12.16 -5.62
C ASP A 213 -18.40 13.55 -5.16
N LEU A 214 -19.30 13.60 -4.19
CA LEU A 214 -19.71 14.84 -3.52
C LEU A 214 -19.61 14.70 -2.00
N CYS A 215 -19.14 15.75 -1.33
CA CYS A 215 -19.17 15.84 0.13
C CYS A 215 -19.82 17.16 0.54
N ILE A 216 -20.97 17.08 1.20
CA ILE A 216 -21.76 18.21 1.66
C ILE A 216 -21.52 18.41 3.15
N ILE A 217 -21.03 19.58 3.54
CA ILE A 217 -20.70 19.90 4.93
C ILE A 217 -21.52 21.10 5.37
N LYS A 218 -22.32 20.91 6.42
CA LYS A 218 -23.11 21.94 7.11
C LYS A 218 -22.69 22.00 8.57
N LYS A 219 -23.22 22.97 9.33
CA LYS A 219 -22.87 23.22 10.73
C LYS A 219 -22.91 21.98 11.64
N ASN A 220 -23.86 21.07 11.42
CA ASN A 220 -24.06 19.88 12.28
C ASN A 220 -24.09 18.55 11.50
N SER A 221 -23.93 18.59 10.17
CA SER A 221 -24.08 17.39 9.34
C SER A 221 -23.01 17.38 8.26
N CYS A 222 -22.43 16.21 8.04
CA CYS A 222 -21.58 15.96 6.89
C CYS A 222 -22.13 14.74 6.16
N ASN A 223 -22.43 14.89 4.87
CA ASN A 223 -22.91 13.83 4.02
C ASN A 223 -21.92 13.58 2.89
N TYR A 224 -21.27 12.43 2.92
CA TYR A 224 -20.32 12.02 1.89
C TYR A 224 -20.99 11.03 0.93
N LEU A 225 -21.21 11.47 -0.31
CA LEU A 225 -21.85 10.74 -1.38
C LEU A 225 -20.78 10.22 -2.34
N ARG A 226 -20.33 8.98 -2.07
CA ARG A 226 -19.40 8.27 -2.95
C ARG A 226 -20.12 7.77 -4.19
N ASN A 227 -19.51 7.91 -5.36
CA ASN A 227 -20.09 7.50 -6.65
C ASN A 227 -21.48 8.10 -6.91
N TYR A 228 -21.66 9.39 -6.59
CA TYR A 228 -22.90 10.12 -6.80
C TYR A 228 -23.39 10.04 -8.26
N GLU A 229 -22.46 10.17 -9.22
CA GLU A 229 -22.76 10.02 -10.64
C GLU A 229 -21.72 9.15 -11.34
N LEU A 230 -22.19 8.20 -12.16
CA LEU A 230 -21.37 7.38 -13.04
C LEU A 230 -21.32 8.05 -14.42
N SER A 231 -20.22 8.73 -14.75
CA SER A 231 -20.11 9.44 -16.04
C SER A 231 -20.01 8.50 -17.24
N ASN A 232 -19.41 7.32 -17.07
CA ASN A 232 -19.22 6.34 -18.11
C ASN A 232 -19.48 4.93 -17.59
N GLN A 233 -20.21 4.12 -18.36
CA GLN A 233 -20.42 2.71 -18.07
C GLN A 233 -19.47 1.84 -18.90
N LYS A 234 -18.96 0.76 -18.28
CA LYS A 234 -18.17 -0.25 -18.99
C LYS A 234 -19.12 -1.01 -19.91
N GLY A 235 -18.77 -1.13 -21.19
CA GLY A 235 -19.58 -1.91 -22.13
C GLY A 235 -19.64 -3.38 -21.75
N GLU A 236 -20.76 -4.02 -22.09
CA GLU A 236 -20.94 -5.46 -21.92
C GLU A 236 -20.02 -6.24 -22.86
N ARG A 237 -19.41 -7.31 -22.36
CA ARG A 237 -18.56 -8.18 -23.19
C ARG A 237 -19.45 -9.01 -24.11
N LYS A 238 -19.36 -8.76 -25.42
CA LYS A 238 -20.13 -9.52 -26.44
C LYS A 238 -19.62 -10.93 -26.69
N ILE A 239 -18.35 -11.18 -26.36
CA ILE A 239 -17.69 -12.47 -26.58
C ILE A 239 -17.24 -12.98 -25.22
N ASP A 240 -17.68 -14.19 -24.90
CA ASP A 240 -17.17 -14.94 -23.77
C ASP A 240 -15.84 -15.59 -24.16
N TYR A 241 -14.79 -15.28 -23.40
CA TYR A 241 -13.45 -15.86 -23.56
C TYR A 241 -13.21 -16.98 -22.54
N THR A 242 -14.25 -17.48 -21.89
CA THR A 242 -14.17 -18.57 -20.93
C THR A 242 -13.89 -19.87 -21.66
N TYR A 243 -12.72 -20.44 -21.42
CA TYR A 243 -12.35 -21.73 -21.99
C TYR A 243 -12.97 -22.87 -21.17
N LYS A 244 -13.57 -23.86 -21.83
CA LYS A 244 -14.12 -25.05 -21.17
C LYS A 244 -13.04 -25.77 -20.39
N ARG A 245 -13.34 -26.22 -19.17
CA ARG A 245 -12.40 -26.98 -18.33
C ARG A 245 -11.78 -28.14 -19.11
N GLY A 246 -10.45 -28.26 -19.10
CA GLY A 246 -9.69 -29.26 -19.86
C GLY A 246 -9.11 -28.76 -21.19
N THR A 247 -9.43 -27.54 -21.63
CA THR A 247 -8.74 -26.89 -22.79
C THR A 247 -7.26 -26.63 -22.53
N THR A 248 -6.88 -26.37 -21.28
CA THR A 248 -5.48 -26.30 -20.90
C THR A 248 -4.92 -27.71 -20.78
N GLY A 249 -3.86 -28.04 -21.52
CA GLY A 249 -3.18 -29.34 -21.40
C GLY A 249 -2.66 -29.56 -19.98
N VAL A 250 -3.36 -30.39 -19.20
CA VAL A 250 -2.99 -30.68 -17.81
C VAL A 250 -2.08 -31.90 -17.79
N LEU A 251 -0.78 -31.68 -17.63
CA LEU A 251 0.22 -32.74 -17.73
C LEU A 251 0.21 -33.77 -16.58
N SER A 252 -0.30 -33.41 -15.39
CA SER A 252 -0.57 -34.39 -14.33
C SER A 252 -1.52 -33.79 -13.30
N VAL A 253 -2.35 -34.64 -12.71
CA VAL A 253 -3.32 -34.26 -11.69
C VAL A 253 -3.03 -35.10 -10.45
N LYS A 254 -2.63 -34.47 -9.35
CA LYS A 254 -2.50 -35.15 -8.05
C LYS A 254 -3.70 -34.77 -7.19
N LYS A 255 -4.58 -35.72 -6.94
CA LYS A 255 -5.68 -35.58 -5.98
C LYS A 255 -5.20 -36.13 -4.65
N ILE A 256 -5.15 -35.27 -3.63
CA ILE A 256 -4.75 -35.67 -2.28
C ILE A 256 -6.02 -35.62 -1.42
N PRO A 257 -6.67 -36.77 -1.15
CA PRO A 257 -7.70 -36.82 -0.13
C PRO A 257 -7.04 -36.70 1.25
N PHE A 258 -7.70 -36.04 2.20
CA PHE A 258 -7.20 -35.94 3.56
C PHE A 258 -8.36 -36.03 4.57
N GLU A 259 -8.07 -36.71 5.68
CA GLU A 259 -8.83 -36.69 6.93
C GLU A 259 -8.01 -35.96 7.99
N VAL A 260 -8.68 -35.16 8.82
CA VAL A 260 -8.05 -34.30 9.83
C VAL A 260 -7.76 -35.14 11.09
N VAL A 261 -6.48 -35.32 11.44
CA VAL A 261 -6.08 -36.24 12.51
C VAL A 261 -5.73 -35.53 13.84
N GLU A 262 -5.22 -34.28 13.83
CA GLU A 262 -5.00 -33.53 15.09
C GLU A 262 -4.77 -32.01 14.90
N GLU A 263 -5.04 -31.22 15.95
CA GLU A 263 -4.94 -29.76 16.02
C GLU A 263 -4.08 -29.35 17.25
N SER A 264 -3.09 -28.47 17.08
CA SER A 264 -2.26 -27.96 18.19
C SER A 264 -2.06 -26.44 18.15
N VAL A 265 -2.26 -25.76 19.28
CA VAL A 265 -2.06 -24.32 19.50
C VAL A 265 -0.69 -24.07 20.13
N ALA A 266 0.17 -23.29 19.47
CA ALA A 266 1.51 -22.95 19.98
C ALA A 266 1.56 -21.52 20.55
N SER A 267 2.03 -21.37 21.79
CA SER A 267 2.50 -20.10 22.37
C SER A 267 4.02 -20.08 22.40
N SER A 268 4.68 -19.04 21.91
CA SER A 268 6.15 -19.01 21.85
C SER A 268 6.74 -17.70 22.39
N SER A 269 7.23 -17.77 23.62
CA SER A 269 8.20 -16.84 24.21
C SER A 269 9.62 -17.24 23.81
N GLY A 270 10.33 -16.39 23.07
CA GLY A 270 11.74 -16.60 22.73
C GLY A 270 12.38 -15.32 22.19
N VAL A 271 13.14 -14.63 23.04
CA VAL A 271 13.84 -13.38 22.74
C VAL A 271 15.20 -13.69 22.11
N LEU A 272 15.45 -13.21 20.88
CA LEU A 272 16.79 -13.25 20.27
C LEU A 272 17.46 -11.88 20.42
N LYS A 273 18.58 -11.84 21.17
CA LYS A 273 19.50 -10.70 21.26
C LYS A 273 20.33 -10.63 19.97
N TYR A 274 20.26 -9.50 19.27
CA TYR A 274 21.14 -9.20 18.14
C TYR A 274 22.38 -8.42 18.62
N PHE A 275 23.57 -8.92 18.27
CA PHE A 275 24.83 -8.19 18.41
C PHE A 275 24.94 -7.14 17.30
N ARG A 276 25.16 -5.88 17.68
CA ARG A 276 25.53 -4.78 16.78
C ARG A 276 27.03 -4.88 16.51
N ASN A 277 27.42 -4.95 15.24
CA ASN A 277 28.82 -4.83 14.83
C ASN A 277 29.02 -3.42 14.26
N GLU A 278 29.81 -2.59 14.93
CA GLU A 278 29.89 -1.13 14.69
C GLU A 278 31.00 -0.70 13.70
N ASN A 279 31.65 -1.63 13.00
CA ASN A 279 32.83 -1.32 12.18
C ASN A 279 32.62 -1.40 10.65
N LEU A 280 31.51 -0.88 10.12
CA LEU A 280 31.28 -0.76 8.67
C LEU A 280 30.80 0.65 8.29
N ILE A 281 31.58 1.68 8.62
CA ILE A 281 31.39 3.02 8.07
C ILE A 281 32.78 3.59 7.78
N ASN A 282 33.31 3.34 6.58
CA ASN A 282 34.38 4.17 5.99
C ASN A 282 34.69 3.90 4.50
N ASP A 283 34.01 2.96 3.83
CA ASP A 283 34.07 2.91 2.37
C ASP A 283 32.89 3.69 1.79
N GLY A 284 33.21 4.69 0.95
CA GLY A 284 32.24 5.54 0.27
C GLY A 284 31.11 4.72 -0.34
N PHE A 285 29.97 4.71 0.34
CA PHE A 285 28.77 3.99 -0.07
C PHE A 285 28.23 4.62 -1.34
N LYS A 286 28.66 4.11 -2.50
CA LYS A 286 27.91 4.29 -3.74
C LYS A 286 26.64 3.46 -3.59
N PRO A 287 25.44 4.05 -3.65
CA PRO A 287 24.22 3.27 -3.57
C PRO A 287 24.27 2.22 -4.68
N PRO A 288 24.00 0.94 -4.38
CA PRO A 288 24.03 -0.11 -5.38
C PRO A 288 23.08 0.27 -6.52
N LYS A 289 23.53 0.10 -7.77
CA LYS A 289 22.70 0.31 -8.96
C LYS A 289 21.40 -0.48 -8.78
N GLU A 290 20.27 0.20 -9.00
CA GLU A 290 18.92 -0.35 -8.87
C GLU A 290 18.83 -1.68 -9.61
N THR A 291 18.78 -2.78 -8.86
CA THR A 291 18.69 -4.11 -9.43
C THR A 291 17.22 -4.39 -9.65
N LYS A 292 16.81 -4.55 -10.92
CA LYS A 292 15.41 -4.87 -11.24
C LYS A 292 15.05 -6.20 -10.57
N THR A 293 14.05 -6.18 -9.69
CA THR A 293 13.45 -7.37 -9.08
C THR A 293 12.10 -7.63 -9.71
N GLY A 294 11.76 -8.89 -9.90
CA GLY A 294 10.47 -9.32 -10.45
C GLY A 294 9.63 -10.08 -9.43
N THR A 295 8.33 -9.82 -9.40
CA THR A 295 7.38 -10.45 -8.47
C THR A 295 5.94 -10.18 -8.93
N THR A 296 5.05 -11.14 -8.67
CA THR A 296 3.59 -10.95 -8.72
C THR A 296 2.99 -11.30 -7.35
N ILE A 297 2.32 -10.32 -6.75
CA ILE A 297 1.43 -10.53 -5.61
C ILE A 297 0.00 -10.13 -5.99
N VAL A 298 -0.98 -10.83 -5.46
CA VAL A 298 -2.40 -10.67 -5.78
C VAL A 298 -3.23 -10.87 -4.53
N GLY A 299 -4.34 -10.15 -4.39
CA GLY A 299 -5.35 -10.40 -3.36
C GLY A 299 -6.75 -10.09 -3.86
N LEU A 300 -7.77 -10.82 -3.37
CA LEU A 300 -9.17 -10.54 -3.64
C LEU A 300 -10.10 -10.92 -2.48
N ILE A 301 -11.26 -10.29 -2.45
CA ILE A 301 -12.39 -10.57 -1.56
C ILE A 301 -13.31 -11.58 -2.25
N PHE A 302 -13.77 -12.58 -1.50
CA PHE A 302 -14.85 -13.50 -1.87
C PHE A 302 -15.94 -13.46 -0.78
N LYS A 303 -17.07 -14.15 -0.98
CA LYS A 303 -18.29 -13.98 -0.15
C LYS A 303 -18.05 -14.04 1.36
N ASP A 304 -17.21 -14.97 1.82
CA ASP A 304 -17.01 -15.27 3.25
C ASP A 304 -15.59 -14.96 3.75
N GLY A 305 -14.77 -14.26 2.96
CA GLY A 305 -13.37 -14.03 3.32
C GLY A 305 -12.52 -13.37 2.25
N VAL A 306 -11.20 -13.51 2.40
CA VAL A 306 -10.21 -13.00 1.46
C VAL A 306 -9.20 -14.06 1.11
N VAL A 307 -8.60 -13.95 -0.08
CA VAL A 307 -7.52 -14.82 -0.52
C VAL A 307 -6.38 -13.97 -1.08
N LEU A 308 -5.17 -14.28 -0.64
CA LEU A 308 -3.92 -13.68 -1.12
C LEU A 308 -3.11 -14.74 -1.87
N GLY A 309 -2.42 -14.34 -2.94
CA GLY A 309 -1.54 -15.21 -3.70
C GLY A 309 -0.27 -14.52 -4.15
N THR A 310 0.77 -15.33 -4.32
CA THR A 310 2.08 -14.83 -4.74
C THR A 310 2.87 -15.90 -5.48
N ASP A 311 3.75 -15.46 -6.37
CA ASP A 311 4.78 -16.33 -6.95
C ASP A 311 5.98 -16.50 -5.99
N THR A 312 6.77 -17.57 -6.14
CA THR A 312 7.91 -17.85 -5.23
C THR A 312 9.29 -17.47 -5.78
N ARG A 313 9.37 -16.90 -6.99
CA ARG A 313 10.65 -16.51 -7.60
C ARG A 313 11.19 -15.22 -6.98
N ALA A 314 12.48 -15.20 -6.65
CA ALA A 314 13.21 -13.96 -6.38
C ALA A 314 14.33 -13.80 -7.41
N THR A 315 14.41 -12.61 -8.02
CA THR A 315 15.43 -12.28 -9.02
C THR A 315 16.33 -11.15 -8.54
N SER A 316 17.55 -11.14 -9.04
CA SER A 316 18.48 -10.02 -8.95
C SER A 316 18.95 -9.69 -10.36
N GLY A 317 18.37 -8.64 -10.95
CA GLY A 317 18.59 -8.31 -12.34
C GLY A 317 17.96 -9.37 -13.25
N GLY A 318 18.72 -9.90 -14.19
CA GLY A 318 18.25 -10.93 -15.14
C GLY A 318 18.31 -12.36 -14.61
N ILE A 319 18.78 -12.59 -13.37
CA ILE A 319 19.06 -13.93 -12.84
C ILE A 319 18.06 -14.27 -11.72
N VAL A 320 17.58 -15.52 -11.74
CA VAL A 320 16.79 -16.10 -10.64
C VAL A 320 17.75 -16.50 -9.52
N MET A 321 17.63 -15.81 -8.38
CA MET A 321 18.44 -16.07 -7.19
C MET A 321 17.85 -17.19 -6.34
N GLU A 322 16.52 -17.22 -6.21
CA GLU A 322 15.80 -18.20 -5.41
C GLU A 322 14.48 -18.56 -6.12
N LYS A 323 14.10 -19.84 -6.07
CA LYS A 323 12.86 -20.35 -6.67
C LYS A 323 11.77 -20.58 -5.63
N GLU A 324 12.10 -20.65 -4.34
CA GLU A 324 11.16 -20.93 -3.25
C GLU A 324 11.05 -19.79 -2.21
N CYS A 325 11.24 -18.55 -2.64
CA CYS A 325 11.19 -17.38 -1.77
C CYS A 325 9.77 -17.14 -1.26
N GLN A 326 9.62 -17.06 0.07
CA GLN A 326 8.36 -16.74 0.72
C GLN A 326 8.07 -15.23 0.63
N LYS A 327 6.88 -14.90 0.13
CA LYS A 327 6.41 -13.51 0.00
C LYS A 327 5.10 -13.23 0.75
N LEU A 328 4.44 -14.27 1.27
CA LEU A 328 3.28 -14.19 2.18
C LEU A 328 3.75 -14.28 3.63
N TYR A 329 3.30 -13.36 4.46
CA TYR A 329 3.69 -13.21 5.86
C TYR A 329 2.47 -13.13 6.76
N TYR A 330 2.54 -13.87 7.86
CA TYR A 330 1.60 -13.75 8.96
C TYR A 330 1.78 -12.38 9.63
N ILE A 331 0.66 -11.66 9.85
CA ILE A 331 0.64 -10.40 10.61
C ILE A 331 -0.06 -10.64 11.94
N GLN A 332 -1.25 -11.23 11.91
CA GLN A 332 -2.09 -11.59 13.05
C GLN A 332 -3.05 -12.74 12.63
N ASP A 333 -3.72 -13.39 13.58
CA ASP A 333 -4.64 -14.53 13.33
C ASP A 333 -5.69 -14.28 12.25
N ASN A 334 -6.10 -13.02 12.09
CA ASN A 334 -7.11 -12.58 11.14
C ASN A 334 -6.55 -11.76 9.97
N ILE A 335 -5.22 -11.58 9.87
CA ILE A 335 -4.57 -10.70 8.87
C ILE A 335 -3.27 -11.33 8.36
N PHE A 336 -3.13 -11.42 7.04
CA PHE A 336 -1.85 -11.68 6.38
C PHE A 336 -1.48 -10.52 5.45
N GLY A 337 -0.19 -10.41 5.17
CA GLY A 337 0.33 -9.48 4.18
C GLY A 337 1.23 -10.20 3.18
N CYS A 338 1.20 -9.79 1.93
CA CYS A 338 2.23 -10.14 0.96
C CYS A 338 2.93 -8.90 0.42
N GLY A 339 4.13 -9.06 -0.11
CA GLY A 339 4.86 -7.94 -0.68
C GLY A 339 5.61 -8.25 -1.97
N ALA A 340 5.96 -7.17 -2.66
CA ALA A 340 6.72 -7.15 -3.89
C ALA A 340 7.79 -6.05 -3.83
N GLY A 341 8.78 -6.13 -4.73
CA GLY A 341 9.93 -5.23 -4.76
C GLY A 341 11.16 -5.83 -4.07
N THR A 342 11.98 -5.01 -3.42
CA THR A 342 13.18 -5.48 -2.71
C THR A 342 12.78 -6.44 -1.59
N ALA A 343 13.31 -7.68 -1.65
CA ALA A 343 12.96 -8.73 -0.69
C ALA A 343 13.21 -8.33 0.77
N ALA A 344 14.34 -7.68 1.05
CA ALA A 344 14.67 -7.19 2.39
C ALA A 344 13.69 -6.11 2.88
N ASP A 345 13.39 -5.13 2.04
CA ASP A 345 12.48 -4.03 2.38
C ASP A 345 11.07 -4.54 2.70
N MET A 346 10.54 -5.43 1.86
CA MET A 346 9.26 -6.10 2.10
C MET A 346 9.28 -6.86 3.43
N GLN A 347 10.28 -7.73 3.63
CA GLN A 347 10.36 -8.59 4.80
C GLN A 347 10.42 -7.79 6.09
N MET A 348 11.28 -6.76 6.12
CA MET A 348 11.45 -5.92 7.30
C MET A 348 10.21 -5.07 7.54
N THR A 349 9.56 -4.57 6.50
CA THR A 349 8.31 -3.80 6.64
C THR A 349 7.18 -4.67 7.18
N LEU A 350 6.97 -5.88 6.65
CA LEU A 350 5.93 -6.80 7.13
C LEU A 350 6.20 -7.26 8.57
N LYS A 351 7.45 -7.54 8.93
CA LYS A 351 7.85 -7.84 10.31
C LYS A 351 7.60 -6.66 11.26
N TYR A 352 7.94 -5.44 10.84
CA TYR A 352 7.64 -4.23 11.60
C TYR A 352 6.13 -4.07 11.83
N VAL A 353 5.31 -4.28 10.81
CA VAL A 353 3.85 -4.21 10.92
C VAL A 353 3.33 -5.28 11.88
N SER A 354 3.75 -6.54 11.75
CA SER A 354 3.35 -7.63 12.64
C SER A 354 3.69 -7.35 14.11
N ALA A 355 4.89 -6.82 14.39
CA ALA A 355 5.30 -6.45 15.75
C ALA A 355 4.41 -5.35 16.34
N ASN A 356 4.12 -4.29 15.57
CA ASN A 356 3.27 -3.19 16.03
C ASN A 356 1.81 -3.60 16.19
N MET A 357 1.30 -4.48 15.31
CA MET A 357 -0.03 -5.05 15.42
C MET A 357 -0.17 -5.90 16.69
N THR A 358 0.85 -6.72 16.99
CA THR A 358 0.90 -7.50 18.23
C THR A 358 0.90 -6.60 19.45
N LEU A 359 1.71 -5.53 19.45
CA LEU A 359 1.74 -4.55 20.54
C LEU A 359 0.40 -3.84 20.72
N GLN A 360 -0.25 -3.44 19.62
CA GLN A 360 -1.57 -2.82 19.65
C GLN A 360 -2.63 -3.77 20.21
N ARG A 361 -2.59 -5.05 19.83
CA ARG A 361 -3.47 -6.11 20.36
C ARG A 361 -3.33 -6.22 21.88
N LEU A 362 -2.09 -6.31 22.37
CA LEU A 362 -1.78 -6.41 23.80
C LEU A 362 -2.22 -5.15 24.57
N ASN A 363 -1.94 -3.96 24.04
CA ASN A 363 -2.29 -2.70 24.70
C ASN A 363 -3.80 -2.43 24.75
N THR A 364 -4.54 -2.88 23.74
CA THR A 364 -6.00 -2.65 23.66
C THR A 364 -6.83 -3.78 24.25
N ASN A 365 -6.18 -4.89 24.64
CA ASN A 365 -6.82 -6.14 25.07
C ASN A 365 -7.93 -6.61 24.11
N ARG A 366 -7.80 -6.31 22.82
CA ARG A 366 -8.77 -6.71 21.78
C ARG A 366 -8.31 -8.01 21.14
N LYS A 367 -9.24 -8.93 20.89
CA LYS A 367 -8.94 -10.18 20.18
C LYS A 367 -8.58 -9.95 18.71
N PHE A 368 -9.30 -9.03 18.04
CA PHE A 368 -9.08 -8.65 16.64
C PHE A 368 -8.80 -7.16 16.52
N VAL A 369 -7.73 -6.83 15.80
CA VAL A 369 -7.41 -5.47 15.39
C VAL A 369 -7.91 -5.30 13.96
N PRO A 370 -8.52 -4.15 13.59
CA PRO A 370 -8.99 -3.91 12.22
C PRO A 370 -7.88 -4.03 11.18
N VAL A 371 -8.19 -4.53 9.97
CA VAL A 371 -7.20 -4.70 8.90
C VAL A 371 -6.54 -3.36 8.53
N ALA A 372 -7.30 -2.27 8.59
CA ALA A 372 -6.82 -0.91 8.34
C ALA A 372 -5.69 -0.47 9.29
N ALA A 373 -5.56 -1.06 10.48
CA ALA A 373 -4.46 -0.74 11.40
C ALA A 373 -3.10 -1.23 10.86
N ALA A 374 -3.06 -2.44 10.29
CA ALA A 374 -1.85 -2.99 9.68
C ALA A 374 -1.34 -2.10 8.55
N VAL A 375 -2.27 -1.67 7.69
CA VAL A 375 -2.02 -0.72 6.59
C VAL A 375 -1.52 0.62 7.13
N THR A 376 -2.10 1.09 8.23
CA THR A 376 -1.70 2.36 8.88
C THR A 376 -0.26 2.32 9.40
N PHE A 377 0.17 1.21 10.01
CA PHE A 377 1.58 1.04 10.40
C PHE A 377 2.50 0.99 9.18
N ALA A 378 2.11 0.25 8.15
CA ALA A 378 2.90 0.11 6.93
C ALA A 378 3.10 1.47 6.25
N LYS A 379 2.01 2.21 5.98
CA LYS A 379 2.10 3.50 5.28
C LYS A 379 2.84 4.57 6.07
N ARG A 380 2.68 4.63 7.39
CA ARG A 380 3.44 5.56 8.24
C ARG A 380 4.94 5.28 8.15
N PHE A 381 5.33 4.01 8.16
CA PHE A 381 6.73 3.61 8.02
C PHE A 381 7.28 3.98 6.63
N LEU A 382 6.58 3.59 5.57
CA LEU A 382 7.02 3.82 4.18
C LEU A 382 7.07 5.31 3.82
N PHE A 383 6.09 6.09 4.29
CA PHE A 383 6.07 7.54 4.08
C PHE A 383 7.21 8.25 4.82
N ARG A 384 7.48 7.87 6.09
CA ARG A 384 8.64 8.41 6.84
C ARG A 384 9.95 8.12 6.13
N ALA A 385 10.04 6.98 5.48
CA ALA A 385 11.21 6.64 4.67
C ALA A 385 11.26 7.37 3.31
N ASN A 386 10.18 8.05 2.91
CA ASN A 386 10.06 8.83 1.68
C ASN A 386 10.44 8.04 0.40
N GLY A 387 9.90 6.83 0.27
CA GLY A 387 10.14 5.96 -0.90
C GLY A 387 11.57 5.41 -1.01
N ARG A 388 12.34 5.44 0.08
CA ARG A 388 13.65 4.76 0.19
C ARG A 388 13.51 3.25 0.23
N PHE A 389 12.47 2.74 0.91
CA PHE A 389 12.13 1.32 0.86
C PHE A 389 11.36 1.06 -0.43
N LYS A 390 11.83 0.10 -1.23
CA LYS A 390 11.24 -0.28 -2.51
C LYS A 390 10.37 -1.50 -2.33
N CYS A 391 9.32 -1.39 -1.52
CA CYS A 391 8.35 -2.47 -1.34
C CYS A 391 6.91 -2.01 -1.55
N TRP A 392 6.12 -2.87 -2.18
CA TRP A 392 4.68 -2.75 -2.38
C TRP A 392 4.02 -3.89 -1.62
N LEU A 393 2.90 -3.63 -0.95
CA LEU A 393 2.28 -4.55 -0.01
C LEU A 393 0.80 -4.71 -0.31
N ILE A 394 0.28 -5.92 -0.14
CA ILE A 394 -1.15 -6.19 -0.07
C ILE A 394 -1.43 -6.79 1.30
N PHE A 395 -2.39 -6.23 2.03
CA PHE A 395 -2.91 -6.79 3.27
C PHE A 395 -4.31 -7.34 3.03
N GLY A 396 -4.53 -8.57 3.46
CA GLY A 396 -5.83 -9.21 3.46
C GLY A 396 -6.18 -9.66 4.87
N GLY A 397 -7.42 -9.41 5.28
CA GLY A 397 -7.92 -9.96 6.54
C GLY A 397 -9.42 -9.90 6.65
N VAL A 398 -9.94 -10.51 7.71
CA VAL A 398 -11.35 -10.42 8.10
C VAL A 398 -11.41 -9.83 9.50
N ASP A 399 -12.09 -8.71 9.67
CA ASP A 399 -12.33 -8.11 10.98
C ASP A 399 -13.84 -8.11 11.32
N ASN A 400 -14.28 -7.22 12.20
CA ASN A 400 -15.67 -7.17 12.64
C ASN A 400 -16.61 -6.62 11.55
N ASP A 401 -16.08 -5.80 10.64
CA ASP A 401 -16.84 -5.14 9.58
C ASP A 401 -16.90 -6.01 8.32
N GLY A 402 -16.00 -6.99 8.20
CA GLY A 402 -16.05 -8.03 7.18
C GLY A 402 -14.69 -8.34 6.57
N PRO A 403 -14.66 -8.92 5.36
CA PRO A 403 -13.43 -9.14 4.61
C PRO A 403 -12.91 -7.84 3.99
N HIS A 404 -11.61 -7.61 4.09
CA HIS A 404 -10.94 -6.43 3.55
C HIS A 404 -9.65 -6.79 2.82
N ILE A 405 -9.46 -6.19 1.64
CA ILE A 405 -8.20 -6.18 0.91
C ILE A 405 -7.73 -4.72 0.80
N TRP A 406 -6.48 -4.50 1.16
CA TRP A 406 -5.82 -3.21 1.06
C TRP A 406 -4.53 -3.33 0.27
N SER A 407 -4.34 -2.47 -0.72
CA SER A 407 -3.04 -2.25 -1.35
C SER A 407 -2.31 -1.09 -0.67
N CYS A 408 -0.99 -1.18 -0.57
CA CYS A 408 -0.13 -0.12 -0.05
C CYS A 408 1.14 -0.03 -0.91
N GLU A 409 1.35 1.13 -1.54
CA GLU A 409 2.51 1.39 -2.37
C GLU A 409 3.74 1.84 -1.56
N ASN A 410 4.89 1.83 -2.20
CA ASN A 410 6.20 2.13 -1.60
C ASN A 410 6.35 3.55 -0.99
N ARG A 411 5.42 4.48 -1.28
CA ARG A 411 5.38 5.82 -0.70
C ARG A 411 4.32 5.99 0.39
N GLY A 412 3.59 4.93 0.71
CA GLY A 412 2.53 4.94 1.72
C GLY A 412 1.13 5.26 1.17
N SER A 413 0.97 5.50 -0.13
CA SER A 413 -0.38 5.53 -0.73
C SER A 413 -1.07 4.19 -0.49
N SER A 414 -2.31 4.20 -0.02
CA SER A 414 -3.05 2.96 0.26
C SER A 414 -4.52 3.06 -0.14
N SER A 415 -5.07 1.96 -0.67
CA SER A 415 -6.47 1.89 -1.09
C SER A 415 -7.12 0.60 -0.60
N SER A 416 -8.37 0.70 -0.15
CA SER A 416 -9.23 -0.46 0.11
C SER A 416 -9.95 -0.84 -1.18
N VAL A 417 -9.76 -2.07 -1.66
CA VAL A 417 -10.27 -2.50 -2.97
C VAL A 417 -10.77 -3.95 -2.89
N PRO A 418 -11.75 -4.35 -3.71
CA PRO A 418 -12.21 -5.73 -3.75
C PRO A 418 -11.14 -6.72 -4.22
N TYR A 419 -10.17 -6.25 -5.01
CA TYR A 419 -9.03 -7.03 -5.47
C TYR A 419 -7.87 -6.10 -5.86
N SER A 420 -6.65 -6.61 -5.82
CA SER A 420 -5.45 -5.89 -6.24
C SER A 420 -4.36 -6.85 -6.70
N ALA A 421 -3.48 -6.38 -7.59
CA ALA A 421 -2.22 -7.02 -7.89
C ALA A 421 -1.10 -5.98 -7.94
N LEU A 422 0.08 -6.33 -7.42
CA LEU A 422 1.25 -5.45 -7.38
C LEU A 422 2.51 -6.22 -7.83
N GLY A 423 3.53 -5.46 -8.19
CA GLY A 423 4.82 -5.97 -8.68
C GLY A 423 4.95 -5.91 -10.20
N SER A 424 6.01 -6.49 -10.75
CA SER A 424 6.30 -6.43 -12.20
C SER A 424 5.23 -7.15 -13.04
N GLY A 425 4.73 -8.29 -12.55
CA GLY A 425 3.70 -9.08 -13.25
C GLY A 425 2.27 -8.66 -12.89
N GLN A 426 2.06 -7.44 -12.37
CA GLN A 426 0.73 -6.97 -11.99
C GLN A 426 -0.23 -6.82 -13.17
N LEU A 427 0.24 -6.40 -14.35
CA LEU A 427 -0.65 -6.13 -15.49
C LEU A 427 -1.34 -7.39 -16.01
N PRO A 428 -0.63 -8.50 -16.27
CA PRO A 428 -1.26 -9.77 -16.59
C PRO A 428 -2.21 -10.26 -15.48
N ALA A 429 -1.80 -10.14 -14.21
CA ALA A 429 -2.63 -10.58 -13.08
C ALA A 429 -3.94 -9.77 -12.98
N MET A 430 -3.87 -8.44 -13.13
CA MET A 430 -5.03 -7.56 -13.13
C MET A 430 -6.00 -7.88 -14.27
N SER A 431 -5.51 -8.32 -15.44
CA SER A 431 -6.39 -8.70 -16.55
C SER A 431 -7.31 -9.89 -16.20
N VAL A 432 -6.80 -10.84 -15.41
CA VAL A 432 -7.59 -11.96 -14.89
C VAL A 432 -8.59 -11.45 -13.84
N LEU A 433 -8.12 -10.58 -12.93
CA LEU A 433 -8.97 -10.01 -11.88
C LEU A 433 -10.17 -9.22 -12.45
N GLU A 434 -9.88 -8.28 -13.34
CA GLU A 434 -10.88 -7.41 -14.00
C GLU A 434 -11.88 -8.15 -14.88
N SER A 435 -11.55 -9.38 -15.31
CA SER A 435 -12.37 -10.13 -16.27
C SER A 435 -13.33 -11.12 -15.62
N ARG A 436 -13.08 -11.54 -14.37
CA ARG A 436 -13.84 -12.63 -13.73
C ARG A 436 -14.36 -12.32 -12.32
N TRP A 437 -13.92 -11.22 -11.69
CA TRP A 437 -14.24 -10.98 -10.28
C TRP A 437 -15.70 -10.58 -10.15
N ARG A 438 -16.35 -11.10 -9.10
CA ARG A 438 -17.72 -10.77 -8.71
C ARG A 438 -17.86 -10.82 -7.19
N PRO A 439 -18.77 -10.05 -6.59
CA PRO A 439 -18.89 -9.94 -5.14
C PRO A 439 -19.34 -11.23 -4.44
N ASP A 440 -19.96 -12.15 -5.17
CA ASP A 440 -20.55 -13.41 -4.68
C ASP A 440 -19.68 -14.66 -4.95
N LEU A 441 -18.39 -14.48 -5.28
CA LEU A 441 -17.45 -15.59 -5.49
C LEU A 441 -17.44 -16.56 -4.30
N SER A 442 -17.43 -17.86 -4.58
CA SER A 442 -17.13 -18.88 -3.56
C SER A 442 -15.64 -18.87 -3.19
N GLU A 443 -15.28 -19.56 -2.09
CA GLU A 443 -13.88 -19.73 -1.70
C GLU A 443 -13.08 -20.45 -2.79
N GLU A 444 -13.63 -21.52 -3.37
CA GLU A 444 -12.98 -22.30 -4.42
C GLU A 444 -12.73 -21.45 -5.67
N GLU A 445 -13.73 -20.67 -6.08
CA GLU A 445 -13.62 -19.78 -7.23
C GLU A 445 -12.61 -18.66 -6.98
N GLY A 446 -12.57 -18.11 -5.77
CA GLY A 446 -11.57 -17.12 -5.36
C GLY A 446 -10.14 -17.69 -5.42
N ILE A 447 -9.93 -18.92 -4.94
CA ILE A 447 -8.63 -19.60 -4.98
C ILE A 447 -8.21 -19.88 -6.44
N GLU A 448 -9.12 -20.40 -7.27
CA GLU A 448 -8.83 -20.66 -8.69
C GLU A 448 -8.49 -19.38 -9.44
N MET A 449 -9.19 -18.30 -9.12
CA MET A 449 -8.96 -16.98 -9.70
C MET A 449 -7.60 -16.39 -9.30
N ILE A 450 -7.20 -16.49 -8.03
CA ILE A 450 -5.86 -16.09 -7.57
C ILE A 450 -4.78 -16.92 -8.27
N ARG A 451 -4.95 -18.25 -8.37
CA ARG A 451 -4.01 -19.12 -9.10
C ARG A 451 -3.83 -18.64 -10.54
N ASP A 452 -4.92 -18.39 -11.24
CA ASP A 452 -4.90 -17.98 -12.64
C ASP A 452 -4.29 -16.58 -12.81
N ALA A 453 -4.55 -15.66 -11.87
CA ALA A 453 -3.96 -14.32 -11.86
C ALA A 453 -2.44 -14.36 -11.64
N VAL A 454 -1.97 -15.14 -10.67
CA VAL A 454 -0.53 -15.33 -10.44
C VAL A 454 0.12 -16.04 -11.64
N ARG A 455 -0.52 -17.06 -12.21
CA ARG A 455 -0.06 -17.72 -13.46
C ARG A 455 0.07 -16.74 -14.61
N ALA A 456 -0.90 -15.85 -14.80
CA ALA A 456 -0.80 -14.83 -15.83
C ALA A 456 0.46 -13.97 -15.62
N GLY A 457 0.78 -13.59 -14.38
CA GLY A 457 2.05 -12.95 -14.03
C GLY A 457 3.25 -13.82 -14.42
N ILE A 458 3.29 -15.08 -13.99
CA ILE A 458 4.38 -16.02 -14.26
C ILE A 458 4.67 -16.22 -15.76
N PHE A 459 3.63 -16.34 -16.59
CA PHE A 459 3.80 -16.63 -18.02
C PHE A 459 4.04 -15.39 -18.89
N ASN A 460 3.72 -14.18 -18.40
CA ASN A 460 3.81 -12.95 -19.18
C ASN A 460 4.80 -11.92 -18.60
N ASP A 461 5.40 -12.19 -17.44
CA ASP A 461 6.45 -11.37 -16.84
C ASP A 461 7.68 -12.22 -16.51
N LEU A 462 8.82 -11.90 -17.13
CA LEU A 462 10.10 -12.58 -16.92
C LEU A 462 10.56 -12.57 -15.46
N GLY A 463 10.16 -11.52 -14.74
CA GLY A 463 10.49 -11.31 -13.35
C GLY A 463 9.80 -12.27 -12.38
N SER A 464 8.65 -12.82 -12.77
CA SER A 464 7.79 -13.63 -11.92
C SER A 464 7.90 -15.11 -12.29
N GLY A 465 7.70 -16.03 -11.33
CA GLY A 465 7.76 -17.45 -11.66
C GLY A 465 7.88 -18.43 -10.51
N SER A 466 8.29 -19.65 -10.89
CA SER A 466 8.45 -20.80 -10.01
C SER A 466 7.11 -21.38 -9.55
N MET A 467 6.71 -21.18 -8.29
CA MET A 467 5.52 -21.78 -7.69
C MET A 467 4.54 -20.68 -7.27
N VAL A 468 3.31 -21.08 -6.95
CA VAL A 468 2.28 -20.21 -6.40
C VAL A 468 2.01 -20.61 -4.95
N ASP A 469 2.13 -19.64 -4.03
CA ASP A 469 1.68 -19.76 -2.65
C ASP A 469 0.37 -19.00 -2.49
N ILE A 470 -0.57 -19.56 -1.71
CA ILE A 470 -1.90 -18.97 -1.45
C ILE A 470 -2.18 -18.94 0.05
N CYS A 471 -2.83 -17.88 0.52
CA CYS A 471 -3.37 -17.77 1.86
C CYS A 471 -4.85 -17.40 1.80
N VAL A 472 -5.71 -18.25 2.36
CA VAL A 472 -7.15 -18.00 2.52
C VAL A 472 -7.41 -17.58 3.95
N ILE A 473 -8.23 -16.54 4.15
CA ILE A 473 -8.56 -16.00 5.46
C ILE A 473 -10.07 -15.80 5.55
N LYS A 474 -10.68 -16.37 6.59
CA LYS A 474 -12.09 -16.23 6.98
C LYS A 474 -12.16 -15.83 8.45
N LYS A 475 -13.36 -15.57 8.95
CA LYS A 475 -13.57 -15.28 10.38
C LYS A 475 -13.08 -16.48 11.23
N ASN A 476 -12.10 -16.24 12.10
CA ASN A 476 -11.45 -17.26 12.95
C ASN A 476 -10.74 -18.41 12.21
N TYR A 477 -10.45 -18.26 10.92
CA TYR A 477 -9.82 -19.33 10.14
C TYR A 477 -8.84 -18.74 9.15
N HIS A 478 -7.66 -19.32 9.06
CA HIS A 478 -6.74 -19.06 7.96
C HIS A 478 -6.13 -20.37 7.47
N LYS A 479 -5.84 -20.44 6.18
CA LYS A 479 -5.19 -21.58 5.54
C LYS A 479 -4.09 -21.08 4.64
N PHE A 480 -2.84 -21.34 5.02
CA PHE A 480 -1.69 -21.07 4.19
C PHE A 480 -1.29 -22.34 3.44
N ILE A 481 -1.29 -22.27 2.11
CA ILE A 481 -0.92 -23.38 1.22
C ILE A 481 0.32 -22.97 0.45
N ARG A 482 1.47 -23.54 0.85
CA ARG A 482 2.70 -23.42 0.07
C ARG A 482 2.68 -24.37 -1.12
N LYS A 483 3.28 -23.91 -2.22
CA LYS A 483 3.39 -24.67 -3.47
C LYS A 483 2.03 -25.19 -3.93
N TYR A 484 0.99 -24.36 -3.77
CA TYR A 484 -0.38 -24.66 -4.20
C TYR A 484 -0.40 -25.04 -5.68
N ASP A 485 0.40 -24.34 -6.49
CA ASP A 485 0.54 -24.63 -7.91
C ASP A 485 1.99 -24.52 -8.38
N LEU A 486 2.33 -25.36 -9.37
CA LEU A 486 3.65 -25.53 -9.97
C LEU A 486 3.52 -25.39 -11.49
N PRO A 487 3.39 -24.16 -12.03
CA PRO A 487 3.13 -23.93 -13.45
C PRO A 487 4.28 -24.37 -14.37
N ILE A 488 5.53 -24.38 -13.88
CA ILE A 488 6.70 -24.83 -14.63
C ILE A 488 7.19 -26.16 -14.05
N LYS A 489 7.00 -27.26 -14.81
CA LYS A 489 7.56 -28.57 -14.45
C LYS A 489 9.03 -28.63 -14.83
N LYS A 490 9.90 -29.05 -13.91
CA LYS A 490 11.31 -29.34 -14.18
C LYS A 490 11.39 -30.51 -15.17
N GLU A 491 12.11 -30.34 -16.28
CA GLU A 491 12.64 -31.50 -17.01
C GLU A 491 13.61 -32.25 -16.10
N ILE A 492 13.52 -33.58 -16.12
CA ILE A 492 14.47 -34.44 -15.43
C ILE A 492 15.84 -34.17 -16.06
N ARG A 493 16.83 -33.79 -15.25
CA ARG A 493 18.19 -33.56 -15.75
C ARG A 493 18.70 -34.88 -16.32
N SER A 494 19.06 -34.89 -17.61
CA SER A 494 19.48 -36.11 -18.31
C SER A 494 20.82 -36.67 -17.82
N ASN A 495 21.67 -35.81 -17.26
CA ASN A 495 23.00 -36.17 -16.76
C ASN A 495 23.19 -35.67 -15.32
N ASP A 496 23.73 -36.52 -14.46
CA ASP A 496 24.14 -36.18 -13.10
C ASP A 496 25.66 -36.02 -13.02
N TYR A 497 26.16 -35.16 -12.13
CA TYR A 497 27.59 -34.94 -11.91
C TYR A 497 27.94 -35.20 -10.45
N THR A 498 28.51 -36.38 -10.21
CA THR A 498 28.79 -36.89 -8.87
C THR A 498 30.28 -37.23 -8.79
N PRO A 499 31.17 -36.24 -8.57
CA PRO A 499 32.61 -36.46 -8.57
C PRO A 499 33.01 -37.37 -7.40
N GLN A 500 33.92 -38.31 -7.67
CA GLN A 500 34.43 -39.22 -6.64
C GLN A 500 35.35 -38.47 -5.66
N ARG A 501 35.46 -38.98 -4.43
CA ARG A 501 36.39 -38.44 -3.44
C ARG A 501 37.82 -38.49 -4.01
N GLY A 502 38.54 -37.36 -3.95
CA GLY A 502 39.91 -37.24 -4.46
C GLY A 502 40.06 -36.57 -5.83
N THR A 503 38.97 -36.23 -6.53
CA THR A 503 39.02 -35.50 -7.81
C THR A 503 39.35 -34.01 -7.67
N THR A 504 39.39 -33.48 -6.45
CA THR A 504 39.70 -32.08 -6.17
C THR A 504 41.16 -31.96 -5.71
N GLY A 505 41.95 -31.14 -6.39
CA GLY A 505 43.34 -30.85 -6.01
C GLY A 505 43.41 -30.00 -4.74
N ILE A 506 43.43 -30.65 -3.58
CA ILE A 506 43.50 -29.99 -2.28
C ILE A 506 44.96 -29.62 -1.99
N LEU A 507 45.24 -28.31 -1.90
CA LEU A 507 46.60 -27.77 -1.67
C LEU A 507 47.08 -27.87 -0.22
N SER A 508 46.17 -27.78 0.75
CA SER A 508 46.47 -27.99 2.16
C SER A 508 45.21 -28.37 2.92
N THR A 509 45.37 -29.15 3.98
CA THR A 509 44.29 -29.46 4.93
C THR A 509 44.77 -29.12 6.33
N LYS A 510 43.88 -28.60 7.17
CA LYS A 510 44.11 -28.42 8.61
C LYS A 510 43.21 -29.37 9.37
N THR A 511 43.79 -30.16 10.25
CA THR A 511 43.06 -31.03 11.17
C THR A 511 42.82 -30.26 12.46
N PHE A 512 41.57 -30.14 12.89
CA PHE A 512 41.24 -29.71 14.25
C PHE A 512 41.19 -30.96 15.12
N ALA A 513 42.16 -31.15 16.00
CA ALA A 513 42.06 -32.13 17.07
C ALA A 513 41.16 -31.51 18.16
N ILE A 514 40.03 -32.16 18.43
CA ILE A 514 39.23 -31.91 19.62
C ILE A 514 39.71 -32.94 20.63
N ASP A 515 40.53 -32.53 21.59
CA ASP A 515 40.78 -33.35 22.78
C ASP A 515 39.49 -33.33 23.60
N ILE A 516 38.75 -34.45 23.57
CA ILE A 516 37.65 -34.69 24.51
C ILE A 516 38.32 -34.98 25.86
N VAL A 517 38.47 -33.94 26.68
CA VAL A 517 38.83 -34.11 28.09
C VAL A 517 37.55 -34.39 28.86
N ASP A 518 37.54 -35.55 29.54
CA ASP A 518 36.52 -36.08 30.44
C ASP A 518 35.22 -36.64 29.83
N GLU A 519 35.31 -37.87 29.30
CA GLU A 519 34.18 -38.81 29.29
C GLU A 519 33.81 -39.20 30.72
N LYS A 520 32.96 -38.41 31.39
CA LYS A 520 32.06 -38.99 32.39
C LYS A 520 30.93 -39.68 31.64
N VAL A 521 31.12 -40.98 31.41
CA VAL A 521 30.08 -41.92 31.03
C VAL A 521 28.97 -41.83 32.08
N ILE A 522 27.85 -41.19 31.73
CA ILE A 522 26.60 -41.37 32.45
C ILE A 522 25.99 -42.63 31.83
N GLU A 523 26.26 -43.78 32.45
CA GLU A 523 25.55 -45.00 32.15
C GLU A 523 24.06 -44.76 32.47
N LYS A 524 23.20 -45.06 31.49
CA LYS A 524 21.76 -45.15 31.68
C LYS A 524 21.51 -46.32 32.63
N GLU A 525 21.27 -46.03 33.90
CA GLU A 525 20.58 -46.97 34.78
C GLU A 525 19.12 -47.05 34.34
N ASP A 526 18.67 -48.29 34.18
CA ASP A 526 17.29 -48.68 33.98
C ASP A 526 16.40 -48.05 35.07
N MET A 527 15.42 -47.25 34.66
CA MET A 527 14.23 -47.02 35.47
C MET A 527 13.03 -47.60 34.74
N GLU A 528 12.75 -48.85 35.09
CA GLU A 528 11.40 -49.41 35.04
C GLU A 528 10.45 -48.57 35.92
N VAL A 529 9.34 -48.17 35.30
CA VAL A 529 7.95 -48.12 35.79
C VAL A 529 7.64 -47.44 37.14
N ASP A 530 6.86 -46.34 37.08
CA ASP A 530 5.46 -46.29 37.55
C ASP A 530 4.66 -45.19 36.84
#